data_AF-A0A3P6SRR5-F1
#
_entry.id   AF-A0A3P6SRR5-F1
#
_cell.length_a   1.000
_cell.length_b   1.000
_cell.length_c   1.000
_cell.angle_alpha   90.00
_cell.angle_beta   90.00
_cell.angle_gamma   90.00
#
_symmetry.space_group_name_H-M   'P 1'
#
loop_
_entity.id
_entity.type
_entity.pdbx_description
1 polymer ?
#
loop_
_entity_poly.entity_id
_entity_poly.type
_entity_poly.pdbx_seq_one_letter_code
_entity_poly.pdbx_strand_id
1 'polypeptide(L)'
;MEHDWMQCVSRLLKAWTGYQLAIRMLSGGPETYQKAEWFAEVLAEHVFSKQNQQVHDLIEWIGDILDNEFNLILEDNSIEWFASSLLKCSLWLRKCQKAELENFLSQLPSESAVQTAATESQAALGDSDDEYDECGEFEHEVQKEQTKKPSRRRMETDEDGWTTIVRR
;
A
#
# COMPACT_ATOMS: atom_id res chain seq x y z
N MET A 1 -24.37 15.58 0.15
CA MET A 1 -24.29 14.64 1.28
C MET A 1 -23.67 13.32 0.86
N GLU A 2 -24.28 12.56 -0.05
CA GLU A 2 -23.70 11.28 -0.50
C GLU A 2 -22.38 11.45 -1.27
N HIS A 3 -22.32 12.44 -2.17
CA HIS A 3 -21.08 12.79 -2.87
C HIS A 3 -19.96 13.23 -1.90
N ASP A 4 -20.30 14.07 -0.92
CA ASP A 4 -19.35 14.55 0.10
C ASP A 4 -18.81 13.38 0.95
N TRP A 5 -19.68 12.39 1.25
CA TRP A 5 -19.29 11.20 1.99
C TRP A 5 -18.33 10.31 1.21
N MET A 6 -18.64 10.02 -0.06
CA MET A 6 -17.74 9.24 -0.93
C MET A 6 -16.38 9.90 -1.09
N GLN A 7 -16.33 11.24 -1.23
CA GLN A 7 -15.07 11.98 -1.26
C GLN A 7 -14.27 11.81 0.05
N CYS A 8 -14.92 11.83 1.21
CA CYS A 8 -14.25 11.61 2.50
C CYS A 8 -13.67 10.20 2.60
N VAL A 9 -14.45 9.18 2.23
CA VAL A 9 -14.00 7.78 2.26
C VAL A 9 -12.80 7.58 1.33
N SER A 10 -12.89 8.08 0.09
CA SER A 10 -11.78 8.03 -0.88
C SER A 10 -10.53 8.74 -0.35
N ARG A 11 -10.69 9.93 0.25
CA ARG A 11 -9.57 10.69 0.82
C ARG A 11 -8.88 9.95 1.96
N LEU A 12 -9.64 9.27 2.82
CA LEU A 12 -9.11 8.45 3.91
C LEU A 12 -8.38 7.21 3.39
N LEU A 13 -8.95 6.51 2.41
CA LEU A 13 -8.31 5.34 1.78
C LEU A 13 -6.97 5.73 1.12
N LYS A 14 -6.93 6.90 0.46
CA LYS A 14 -5.70 7.46 -0.14
C LYS A 14 -4.65 7.87 0.89
N ALA A 15 -5.06 8.23 2.10
CA ALA A 15 -4.16 8.57 3.20
C ALA A 15 -3.63 7.33 3.94
N TRP A 16 -4.26 6.17 3.76
CA TRP A 16 -3.90 4.93 4.44
C TRP A 16 -2.74 4.23 3.72
N THR A 17 -1.53 4.47 4.23
CA THR A 17 -0.27 4.03 3.61
C THR A 17 -0.19 2.52 3.38
N GLY A 18 -0.51 1.69 4.38
CA GLY A 18 -0.48 0.23 4.27
C GLY A 18 -1.40 -0.31 3.18
N TYR A 19 -2.62 0.23 3.10
CA TYR A 19 -3.58 -0.11 2.05
C TYR A 19 -3.11 0.34 0.66
N GLN A 20 -2.59 1.57 0.52
CA GLN A 20 -2.06 2.07 -0.76
C GLN A 20 -0.83 1.28 -1.25
N LEU A 21 -0.01 0.79 -0.32
CA LEU A 21 1.09 -0.11 -0.66
C LEU A 21 0.56 -1.45 -1.18
N ALA A 22 -0.42 -2.05 -0.50
CA ALA A 22 -1.04 -3.30 -0.93
C ALA A 22 -1.69 -3.22 -2.31
N ILE A 23 -2.38 -2.13 -2.63
CA ILE A 23 -2.94 -1.90 -3.98
C ILE A 23 -1.83 -1.92 -5.03
N ARG A 24 -0.72 -1.20 -4.77
CA ARG A 24 0.41 -1.13 -5.72
C ARG A 24 1.08 -2.49 -5.91
N MET A 25 1.16 -3.28 -4.84
CA MET A 25 1.69 -4.64 -4.90
C MET A 25 0.70 -5.65 -5.49
N LEU A 26 -0.46 -5.21 -5.96
CA LEU A 26 -1.52 -6.06 -6.51
C LEU A 26 -1.91 -7.19 -5.55
N SER A 27 -1.99 -6.89 -4.24
CA SER A 27 -2.24 -7.91 -3.20
C SER A 27 -3.56 -8.67 -3.41
N GLY A 28 -4.57 -8.04 -4.03
CA GLY A 28 -5.83 -8.68 -4.42
C GLY A 28 -5.83 -9.38 -5.79
N GLY A 29 -4.65 -9.56 -6.40
CA GLY A 29 -4.48 -10.17 -7.72
C GLY A 29 -4.74 -9.21 -8.90
N PRO A 30 -5.04 -9.74 -10.10
CA PRO A 30 -5.23 -8.93 -11.32
C PRO A 30 -6.37 -7.90 -11.21
N GLU A 31 -7.35 -8.17 -10.36
CA GLU A 31 -8.54 -7.34 -10.16
C GLU A 31 -8.39 -6.37 -8.97
N THR A 32 -7.17 -6.22 -8.40
CA THR A 32 -6.94 -5.38 -7.20
C THR A 32 -7.54 -3.98 -7.31
N TYR A 33 -7.42 -3.32 -8.46
CA TYR A 33 -7.97 -1.98 -8.67
C TYR A 33 -9.51 -1.97 -8.66
N GLN A 34 -10.14 -2.96 -9.29
CA GLN A 34 -11.60 -3.09 -9.30
C GLN A 34 -12.13 -3.40 -7.90
N LYS A 35 -11.44 -4.27 -7.16
CA LYS A 35 -11.73 -4.55 -5.75
C LYS A 35 -11.57 -3.32 -4.88
N ALA A 36 -10.57 -2.47 -5.15
CA ALA A 36 -10.36 -1.23 -4.40
C ALA A 36 -11.50 -0.22 -4.60
N GLU A 37 -12.00 -0.09 -5.83
CA GLU A 37 -13.17 0.75 -6.14
C GLU A 37 -14.44 0.19 -5.45
N TRP A 38 -14.69 -1.11 -5.61
CA TRP A 38 -15.79 -1.81 -4.95
C TRP A 38 -15.73 -1.65 -3.42
N PHE A 39 -14.55 -1.81 -2.83
CA PHE A 39 -14.37 -1.69 -1.38
C PHE A 39 -14.73 -0.28 -0.90
N ALA A 40 -14.35 0.77 -1.63
CA ALA A 40 -14.71 2.14 -1.27
C ALA A 40 -16.23 2.36 -1.25
N GLU A 41 -16.95 1.79 -2.22
CA GLU A 41 -18.42 1.88 -2.31
C GLU A 41 -19.10 1.12 -1.16
N VAL A 42 -18.75 -0.15 -0.95
CA VAL A 42 -19.35 -0.98 0.09
C VAL A 42 -19.03 -0.44 1.48
N LEU A 43 -17.81 0.04 1.71
CA LEU A 43 -17.41 0.69 2.96
C LEU A 43 -18.24 1.94 3.24
N ALA A 44 -18.45 2.78 2.22
CA ALA A 44 -19.27 3.97 2.35
C ALA A 44 -20.73 3.63 2.69
N GLU A 45 -21.31 2.63 2.02
CA GLU A 45 -22.67 2.16 2.29
C GLU A 45 -22.80 1.55 3.70
N HIS A 46 -21.84 0.72 4.10
CA HIS A 46 -21.85 0.04 5.40
C HIS A 46 -21.85 1.02 6.57
N VAL A 47 -20.97 2.02 6.52
CA VAL A 47 -20.86 3.03 7.59
C VAL A 47 -22.03 4.01 7.56
N PHE A 48 -22.58 4.32 6.38
CA PHE A 48 -23.71 5.23 6.28
C PHE A 48 -25.01 4.60 6.79
N SER A 49 -25.24 3.31 6.49
CA SER A 49 -26.44 2.56 6.89
C SER A 49 -26.51 2.27 8.40
N LYS A 50 -25.36 2.06 9.06
CA LYS A 50 -25.32 1.76 10.50
C LYS A 50 -25.08 3.02 11.34
N GLN A 51 -26.13 3.49 12.01
CA GLN A 51 -26.10 4.76 12.76
C GLN A 51 -25.27 4.71 14.06
N ASN A 52 -25.09 3.53 14.68
CA ASN A 52 -24.37 3.34 15.94
C ASN A 52 -23.39 2.16 15.86
N GLN A 53 -22.68 2.04 14.74
CA GLN A 53 -21.67 1.01 14.60
C GLN A 53 -20.53 1.24 15.60
N GLN A 54 -20.19 0.19 16.35
CA GLN A 54 -19.02 0.23 17.22
C GLN A 54 -17.75 0.22 16.37
N VAL A 55 -16.71 0.91 16.86
CA VAL A 55 -15.41 0.95 16.19
C VAL A 55 -14.85 -0.47 16.04
N HIS A 56 -14.96 -1.29 17.08
CA HIS A 56 -14.48 -2.67 17.08
C HIS A 56 -15.12 -3.52 15.97
N ASP A 57 -16.45 -3.48 15.84
CA ASP A 57 -17.17 -4.20 14.77
C ASP A 57 -16.73 -3.72 13.38
N LEU A 58 -16.43 -2.43 13.20
CA LEU A 58 -15.92 -1.90 11.94
C LEU A 58 -14.47 -2.37 11.67
N ILE A 59 -13.63 -2.46 12.70
CA ILE A 59 -12.26 -2.97 12.57
C ILE A 59 -12.27 -4.42 12.10
N GLU A 60 -13.05 -5.28 12.75
CA GLU A 60 -13.18 -6.68 12.38
C GLU A 60 -13.72 -6.82 10.95
N TRP A 61 -14.78 -6.08 10.62
CA TRP A 61 -15.36 -6.11 9.28
C TRP A 61 -14.40 -5.64 8.18
N ILE A 62 -13.61 -4.58 8.42
CA ILE A 62 -12.59 -4.13 7.47
C ILE A 62 -11.47 -5.17 7.38
N GLY A 63 -11.01 -5.73 8.51
CA GLY A 63 -9.98 -6.75 8.55
C GLY A 63 -10.37 -7.99 7.74
N ASP A 64 -11.60 -8.47 7.91
CA ASP A 64 -12.14 -9.62 7.16
C ASP A 64 -12.13 -9.36 5.65
N ILE A 65 -12.49 -8.15 5.20
CA ILE A 65 -12.44 -7.81 3.78
C ILE A 65 -11.00 -7.75 3.27
N LEU A 66 -10.09 -7.12 4.02
CA LEU A 66 -8.69 -7.04 3.61
C LEU A 66 -8.04 -8.43 3.50
N ASP A 67 -8.34 -9.33 4.44
CA ASP A 67 -7.83 -10.69 4.40
C ASP A 67 -8.42 -11.49 3.23
N ASN A 68 -9.76 -11.51 3.10
CA ASN A 68 -10.43 -12.34 2.09
C ASN A 68 -10.28 -11.81 0.65
N GLU A 69 -10.32 -10.49 0.45
CA GLU A 69 -10.35 -9.90 -0.90
C GLU A 69 -8.99 -9.44 -1.38
N PHE A 70 -8.11 -9.03 -0.46
CA PHE A 70 -6.80 -8.47 -0.78
C PHE A 70 -5.64 -9.32 -0.25
N ASN A 71 -5.89 -10.45 0.41
CA ASN A 71 -4.84 -11.28 1.04
C ASN A 71 -3.90 -10.41 1.89
N LEU A 72 -4.48 -9.48 2.65
CA LEU A 72 -3.78 -8.42 3.37
C LEU A 72 -4.12 -8.46 4.86
N ILE A 73 -3.08 -8.65 5.68
CA ILE A 73 -3.15 -8.55 7.14
C ILE A 73 -2.28 -7.37 7.58
N LEU A 74 -2.88 -6.43 8.31
CA LEU A 74 -2.21 -5.24 8.84
C LEU A 74 -2.17 -5.28 10.37
N GLU A 75 -0.98 -5.48 10.94
CA GLU A 75 -0.76 -5.59 12.40
C GLU A 75 -0.29 -4.28 13.04
N ASP A 76 -0.26 -3.18 12.29
CA ASP A 76 0.27 -1.88 12.70
C ASP A 76 -0.78 -0.96 13.37
N ASN A 77 -1.95 -1.51 13.74
CA ASN A 77 -3.12 -0.77 14.24
C ASN A 77 -3.66 0.30 13.28
N SER A 78 -3.25 0.30 12.01
CA SER A 78 -3.72 1.30 11.04
C SER A 78 -5.21 1.13 10.71
N ILE A 79 -5.74 -0.10 10.80
CA ILE A 79 -7.19 -0.39 10.68
C ILE A 79 -7.98 0.34 11.77
N GLU A 80 -7.50 0.33 13.02
CA GLU A 80 -8.17 1.02 14.14
C GLU A 80 -8.21 2.53 13.93
N TRP A 81 -7.09 3.12 13.50
CA TRP A 81 -7.04 4.53 13.16
C TRP A 81 -8.01 4.86 12.02
N PHE A 82 -8.04 4.02 10.98
CA PHE A 82 -8.88 4.24 9.80
C PHE A 82 -10.38 4.13 10.14
N ALA A 83 -10.79 3.06 10.84
CA ALA A 83 -12.16 2.84 11.30
C ALA A 83 -12.66 3.99 12.21
N SER A 84 -11.83 4.40 13.16
CA SER A 84 -12.14 5.53 14.06
C SER A 84 -12.29 6.85 13.30
N SER A 85 -11.43 7.10 12.33
CA SER A 85 -11.47 8.28 11.46
C SER A 85 -12.72 8.32 10.61
N LEU A 86 -13.12 7.18 10.00
CA LEU A 86 -14.36 7.06 9.22
C LEU A 86 -15.59 7.39 10.05
N LEU A 87 -15.70 6.82 11.25
CA LEU A 87 -16.86 7.06 12.12
C LEU A 87 -16.93 8.53 12.55
N LYS A 88 -15.80 9.17 12.85
CA LYS A 88 -15.73 10.62 13.12
C LYS A 88 -16.19 11.45 11.93
N CYS A 89 -15.70 11.16 10.72
CA CYS A 89 -16.13 11.84 9.50
C CYS A 89 -17.65 11.67 9.26
N SER A 90 -18.18 10.47 9.45
CA SER A 90 -19.63 10.21 9.33
C SER A 90 -20.44 11.04 10.33
N LEU A 91 -19.95 11.20 11.56
CA LEU A 91 -20.61 11.98 12.60
C LEU A 91 -20.61 13.48 12.26
N TRP A 92 -19.49 14.02 11.79
CA TRP A 92 -19.40 15.43 11.39
C TRP A 92 -20.31 15.74 10.21
N LEU A 93 -20.39 14.86 9.20
CA LEU A 93 -21.32 15.02 8.09
C LEU A 93 -22.78 15.00 8.55
N ARG A 94 -23.16 14.07 9.43
CA ARG A 94 -24.53 14.00 10.01
C ARG A 94 -24.88 15.22 10.85
N LYS A 95 -23.90 15.84 11.52
CA LYS A 95 -24.07 17.06 12.33
C LYS A 95 -23.89 18.36 11.53
N CYS A 96 -23.67 18.29 10.21
CA CYS A 96 -23.34 19.43 9.36
C CYS A 96 -22.10 20.24 9.80
N GLN A 97 -21.15 19.58 10.48
CA GLN A 97 -19.88 20.15 10.96
C GLN A 97 -18.79 20.09 9.86
N LYS A 98 -18.99 20.87 8.79
CA LYS A 98 -18.08 20.85 7.63
C LYS A 98 -16.68 21.38 7.95
N ALA A 99 -16.57 22.37 8.83
CA ALA A 99 -15.27 23.01 9.12
C ALA A 99 -14.32 22.03 9.83
N GLU A 100 -14.84 21.25 10.77
CA GLU A 100 -14.09 20.22 11.50
C GLU A 100 -13.66 19.08 10.57
N LEU A 101 -14.55 18.67 9.66
CA LEU A 101 -14.25 17.68 8.64
C LEU A 101 -13.13 18.16 7.69
N GLU A 102 -13.25 19.36 7.12
CA GLU A 102 -12.26 19.92 6.20
C GLU A 102 -10.90 20.12 6.89
N ASN A 103 -10.90 20.62 8.13
CA ASN A 103 -9.68 20.74 8.92
C ASN A 103 -9.00 19.38 9.11
N PHE A 104 -9.75 18.36 9.52
CA PHE A 104 -9.21 17.02 9.68
C PHE A 104 -8.67 16.44 8.35
N LEU A 105 -9.41 16.55 7.25
CA LEU A 105 -8.98 16.07 5.93
C LEU A 105 -7.75 16.81 5.40
N SER A 106 -7.57 18.08 5.77
CA SER A 106 -6.40 18.88 5.38
C SER A 106 -5.11 18.45 6.08
N GLN A 107 -5.23 17.82 7.26
CA GLN A 107 -4.08 17.29 8.01
C GLN A 107 -3.63 15.92 7.51
N LEU A 108 -4.45 15.23 6.72
CA LEU A 108 -4.08 13.95 6.14
C LEU A 108 -2.94 14.12 5.13
N PRO A 109 -2.01 13.16 5.04
CA PRO A 109 -0.94 13.20 4.04
C PRO A 109 -1.55 13.28 2.63
N SER A 110 -0.92 14.02 1.72
CA SER A 110 -1.38 14.05 0.32
C SER A 110 -1.19 12.69 -0.33
N GLU A 111 -1.99 12.41 -1.36
CA GLU A 111 -1.85 11.19 -2.16
C GLU A 111 -0.42 11.04 -2.71
N SER A 112 0.18 12.13 -3.18
CA SER A 112 1.57 12.14 -3.64
C SER A 112 2.56 11.75 -2.54
N ALA A 113 2.38 12.24 -1.30
CA ALA A 113 3.26 11.92 -0.19
C ALA A 113 3.19 10.43 0.18
N VAL A 114 1.97 9.87 0.17
CA VAL A 114 1.75 8.44 0.41
C VAL A 114 2.35 7.60 -0.72
N GLN A 115 2.22 8.04 -1.97
CA GLN A 115 2.83 7.37 -3.12
C GLN A 115 4.35 7.36 -3.04
N THR A 116 4.99 8.48 -2.70
CA THR A 116 6.45 8.55 -2.52
C THR A 116 6.92 7.59 -1.43
N ALA A 117 6.27 7.58 -0.26
CA ALA A 117 6.64 6.70 0.84
C ALA A 117 6.54 5.21 0.47
N ALA A 118 5.54 4.85 -0.34
CA ALA A 118 5.39 3.48 -0.83
C ALA A 118 6.46 3.09 -1.85
N THR A 119 6.85 4.00 -2.76
CA THR A 119 7.96 3.77 -3.70
C THR A 119 9.30 3.60 -2.99
N GLU A 120 9.57 4.44 -1.98
CA GLU A 120 10.79 4.34 -1.16
C GLU A 120 10.86 3.01 -0.40
N SER A 121 9.71 2.53 0.10
CA SER A 121 9.61 1.24 0.77
C SER A 121 9.91 0.06 -0.17
N GLN A 122 9.55 0.17 -1.45
CA GLN A 122 9.85 -0.85 -2.47
C GLN A 122 11.33 -0.81 -2.91
N ALA A 123 11.91 0.38 -3.08
CA ALA A 123 13.32 0.53 -3.45
C ALA A 123 14.29 -0.03 -2.40
N ALA A 124 13.92 0.03 -1.11
CA ALA A 124 14.73 -0.54 -0.03
C ALA A 124 14.85 -2.09 -0.08
N LEU A 125 13.95 -2.77 -0.80
CA LEU A 125 13.92 -4.23 -0.93
C LEU A 125 14.45 -4.73 -2.30
N GLY A 126 14.85 -3.83 -3.19
CA GLY A 126 15.24 -4.17 -4.56
C GLY A 126 16.20 -3.15 -5.19
N ASP A 127 17.46 -3.16 -4.78
CA ASP A 127 18.57 -2.80 -5.66
C ASP A 127 19.04 -4.08 -6.38
N SER A 128 18.16 -4.60 -7.23
CA SER A 128 18.48 -5.62 -8.22
C SER A 128 17.67 -5.29 -9.47
N ASP A 129 18.23 -4.37 -10.26
CA ASP A 129 18.24 -4.36 -11.72
C ASP A 129 16.94 -4.76 -12.42
N ASP A 130 16.13 -3.77 -12.80
CA ASP A 130 15.16 -3.89 -13.88
C ASP A 130 15.17 -2.57 -14.69
N GLU A 131 16.21 -2.38 -15.49
CA GLU A 131 16.14 -1.53 -16.67
C GLU A 131 15.40 -2.30 -17.78
N TYR A 132 14.10 -2.00 -17.91
CA TYR A 132 13.29 -2.37 -19.07
C TYR A 132 13.80 -1.57 -20.27
N ASP A 133 14.73 -2.15 -21.04
CA ASP A 133 15.11 -1.60 -22.35
C ASP A 133 14.63 -2.51 -23.49
N GLU A 134 14.29 -1.81 -24.56
CA GLU A 134 13.33 -2.10 -25.61
C GLU A 134 13.78 -3.19 -26.60
N CYS A 135 12.81 -3.89 -27.19
CA CYS A 135 13.00 -4.90 -28.21
C CYS A 135 13.64 -4.32 -29.50
N GLY A 136 14.88 -4.72 -29.78
CA GLY A 136 15.59 -4.44 -31.03
C GLY A 136 16.28 -5.68 -31.60
N GLU A 137 15.73 -6.22 -32.67
CA GLU A 137 16.26 -7.30 -33.50
C GLU A 137 17.52 -6.84 -34.26
N PHE A 138 18.67 -7.50 -34.06
CA PHE A 138 19.69 -7.63 -35.11
C PHE A 138 20.67 -8.78 -34.89
N GLU A 139 21.21 -9.24 -36.01
CA GLU A 139 21.71 -10.56 -36.32
C GLU A 139 23.24 -10.65 -36.16
N HIS A 140 23.72 -11.79 -35.67
CA HIS A 140 25.03 -12.44 -35.89
C HIS A 140 26.30 -11.59 -36.12
N GLU A 141 27.27 -11.71 -35.20
CA GLU A 141 28.62 -12.22 -35.57
C GLU A 141 29.43 -12.65 -34.33
N VAL A 142 29.98 -13.88 -34.39
CA VAL A 142 30.82 -14.47 -33.35
C VAL A 142 32.26 -14.00 -33.56
N GLN A 143 32.79 -13.19 -32.63
CA GLN A 143 34.23 -13.01 -32.50
C GLN A 143 34.68 -13.23 -31.05
N LYS A 144 35.72 -14.05 -30.94
CA LYS A 144 36.37 -14.47 -29.70
C LYS A 144 37.06 -13.27 -29.04
N GLU A 145 37.28 -13.45 -27.73
CA GLU A 145 38.45 -13.06 -26.93
C GLU A 145 38.23 -12.10 -25.75
N GLN A 146 38.76 -12.57 -24.61
CA GLN A 146 39.21 -11.86 -23.40
C GLN A 146 38.24 -11.73 -22.21
N THR A 147 38.37 -12.76 -21.37
CA THR A 147 37.93 -12.89 -19.98
C THR A 147 38.28 -11.69 -19.10
N LYS A 148 37.28 -11.05 -18.49
CA LYS A 148 37.44 -10.33 -17.21
C LYS A 148 36.54 -11.00 -16.17
N LYS A 149 37.16 -11.80 -15.29
CA LYS A 149 36.47 -12.39 -14.14
C LYS A 149 36.01 -11.27 -13.19
N PRO A 150 34.75 -11.24 -12.73
CA PRO A 150 34.38 -10.41 -11.61
C PRO A 150 35.13 -10.91 -10.37
N SER A 151 35.74 -9.99 -9.62
CA SER A 151 36.41 -10.28 -8.36
C SER A 151 35.40 -10.90 -7.40
N ARG A 152 35.41 -12.24 -7.28
CA ARG A 152 34.60 -12.95 -6.29
C ARG A 152 35.13 -12.52 -4.92
N ARG A 153 34.36 -11.72 -4.19
CA ARG A 153 34.58 -11.50 -2.76
C ARG A 153 34.58 -12.88 -2.11
N ARG A 154 35.70 -13.23 -1.45
CA ARG A 154 35.86 -14.54 -0.82
C ARG A 154 34.90 -14.56 0.37
N MET A 155 33.90 -15.43 0.28
CA MET A 155 32.97 -15.73 1.36
C MET A 155 33.62 -16.82 2.20
N GLU A 156 33.79 -16.55 3.49
CA GLU A 156 34.24 -17.56 4.46
C GLU A 156 33.08 -17.87 5.39
N THR A 157 32.78 -19.16 5.54
CA THR A 157 31.78 -19.67 6.46
C THR A 157 32.49 -20.06 7.74
N ASP A 158 32.05 -19.50 8.87
CA ASP A 158 32.56 -19.85 10.19
C ASP A 158 32.00 -21.19 10.70
N GLU A 159 32.51 -21.66 11.85
CA GLU A 159 32.07 -22.89 12.49
C GLU A 159 30.60 -22.85 12.96
N ASP A 160 30.03 -21.65 13.10
CA ASP A 160 28.63 -21.41 13.45
C ASP A 160 27.72 -21.30 12.20
N GLY A 161 28.28 -21.49 10.99
CA GLY A 161 27.53 -21.50 9.73
C GLY A 161 27.19 -20.12 9.16
N TRP A 162 27.70 -19.03 9.74
CA TRP A 162 27.52 -17.68 9.21
C TRP A 162 28.59 -17.36 8.16
N THR A 163 28.15 -16.76 7.05
CA THR A 163 29.04 -16.36 5.95
C THR A 163 29.39 -14.88 6.09
N THR A 164 30.67 -14.57 6.30
CA THR A 164 31.14 -13.18 6.38
C THR A 164 31.72 -12.71 5.04
N ILE A 165 31.31 -11.51 4.59
CA ILE A 165 31.84 -10.88 3.38
C ILE A 165 33.10 -10.10 3.73
N VAL A 166 34.27 -10.66 3.42
CA VAL A 166 35.55 -9.98 3.62
C VAL A 166 35.75 -8.96 2.50
N ARG A 167 35.78 -7.66 2.86
CA ARG A 167 36.20 -6.59 1.94
C ARG A 167 37.73 -6.49 1.95
N ARG A 168 38.33 -6.32 0.78
CA ARG A 168 39.78 -6.11 0.63
C ARG A 168 40.14 -4.65 0.80
#